data_AF-A0A167DTV9-F1
#
_entry.id   AF-A0A167DTV9-F1
#
_cell.length_a   1.000
_cell.length_b   1.000
_cell.length_c   1.000
_cell.angle_alpha   90.00
_cell.angle_beta   90.00
_cell.angle_gamma   90.00
#
_symmetry.space_group_name_H-M   'P 1'
#
loop_
_entity.id
_entity.type
_entity.pdbx_description
1 polymer ?
#
loop_
_entity_poly.entity_id
_entity_poly.type
_entity_poly.pdbx_seq_one_letter_code
_entity_poly.pdbx_strand_id
1 'polypeptide(L)'
;MPKVVRRALVGYVQGSHDMLDAIPNKHCLLRTYLGRMPPKKDKMSLRNYPLDLAMMESLDLDVQYIADSMGAAFAIMHWGAGINGDDVEFVLGTRLQSQTADLVREREVGLFLLDFGQCDAVDLTDEPSTVYQAFKGAMMTGDNQLFIPNLVQRPDLSSSFKEGYVRAGGNILKQRHMDQVFDVEAFLAEYEEYAQDFL
;
A
#
# COMPACT_ATOMS: atom_id res chain seq x y z
N MET A 1 14.21 8.80 -5.67
CA MET A 1 13.76 8.96 -7.07
C MET A 1 14.74 9.82 -7.91
N PRO A 2 15.03 9.48 -9.18
CA PRO A 2 15.95 10.25 -10.05
C PRO A 2 15.52 11.71 -10.28
N LYS A 3 16.49 12.62 -10.52
CA LYS A 3 16.23 14.08 -10.70
C LYS A 3 15.27 14.39 -11.86
N VAL A 4 15.36 13.65 -12.97
CA VAL A 4 14.49 13.83 -14.13
C VAL A 4 13.01 13.53 -13.80
N VAL A 5 12.77 12.46 -13.04
CA VAL A 5 11.42 12.08 -12.60
C VAL A 5 10.87 13.08 -11.59
N ARG A 6 11.70 13.55 -10.63
CA ARG A 6 11.32 14.64 -9.71
C ARG A 6 10.92 15.90 -10.49
N ARG A 7 11.67 16.29 -11.52
CA ARG A 7 11.35 17.46 -12.35
C ARG A 7 10.01 17.29 -13.09
N ALA A 8 9.76 16.11 -13.66
CA ALA A 8 8.49 15.82 -14.33
C ALA A 8 7.31 15.95 -13.36
N LEU A 9 7.43 15.38 -12.15
CA LEU A 9 6.42 15.49 -11.10
C LEU A 9 6.16 16.95 -10.71
N VAL A 10 7.21 17.74 -10.44
CA VAL A 10 7.06 19.17 -10.10
C VAL A 10 6.34 19.94 -11.21
N GLY A 11 6.68 19.67 -12.47
CA GLY A 11 5.99 20.27 -13.61
C GLY A 11 4.52 19.89 -13.68
N TYR A 12 4.18 18.62 -13.45
CA TYR A 12 2.80 18.11 -13.46
C TYR A 12 1.94 18.77 -12.39
N VAL A 13 2.46 18.87 -11.16
CA VAL A 13 1.74 19.45 -10.01
C VAL A 13 1.77 20.97 -9.98
N GLN A 14 2.32 21.61 -11.02
CA GLN A 14 2.49 23.07 -11.12
C GLN A 14 3.26 23.67 -9.93
N GLY A 15 4.23 22.91 -9.38
CA GLY A 15 5.07 23.34 -8.27
C GLY A 15 6.17 24.33 -8.71
N SER A 16 6.70 25.11 -7.76
CA SER A 16 7.84 26.00 -8.03
C SER A 16 9.12 25.21 -8.35
N HIS A 17 9.95 25.73 -9.25
CA HIS A 17 11.28 25.19 -9.53
C HIS A 17 12.18 25.15 -8.28
N ASP A 18 12.02 26.10 -7.36
CA ASP A 18 12.78 26.16 -6.09
C ASP A 18 12.53 24.92 -5.22
N MET A 19 11.41 24.24 -5.43
CA MET A 19 11.04 23.01 -4.74
C MET A 19 12.02 21.87 -5.04
N LEU A 20 12.68 21.86 -6.20
CA LEU A 20 13.62 20.78 -6.59
C LEU A 20 14.95 20.83 -5.83
N ASP A 21 15.36 22.03 -5.42
CA ASP A 21 16.67 22.30 -4.80
C ASP A 21 16.60 22.42 -3.27
N ALA A 22 15.40 22.57 -2.72
CA ALA A 22 15.16 22.51 -1.28
C ALA A 22 15.68 21.20 -0.67
N ILE A 23 16.44 21.28 0.42
CA ILE A 23 17.07 20.12 1.09
C ILE A 23 16.07 19.00 1.41
N PRO A 24 14.86 19.28 1.97
CA PRO A 24 13.87 18.23 2.24
C PRO A 24 13.44 17.47 0.99
N ASN A 25 13.44 18.13 -0.16
CA ASN A 25 12.92 17.61 -1.43
C ASN A 25 13.96 16.87 -2.27
N LYS A 26 15.19 16.72 -1.76
CA LYS A 26 16.20 15.81 -2.32
C LYS A 26 15.75 14.35 -2.23
N HIS A 27 14.99 14.04 -1.18
CA HIS A 27 14.29 12.77 -1.04
C HIS A 27 12.89 12.93 -1.59
N CYS A 28 12.51 12.03 -2.49
CA CYS A 28 11.15 11.98 -3.01
C CYS A 28 10.66 10.54 -2.97
N LEU A 29 9.58 10.36 -2.21
CA LEU A 29 8.84 9.12 -1.98
C LEU A 29 7.39 9.43 -2.29
N LEU A 30 6.81 8.68 -3.21
CA LEU A 30 5.41 8.79 -3.59
C LEU A 30 4.64 7.81 -2.73
N ARG A 31 3.98 8.29 -1.68
CA ARG A 31 3.12 7.45 -0.83
C ARG A 31 1.81 7.20 -1.53
N THR A 32 1.52 5.95 -1.80
CA THR A 32 0.44 5.52 -2.69
C THR A 32 -0.82 5.29 -1.89
N TYR A 33 -1.82 6.15 -2.05
CA TYR A 33 -3.06 6.10 -1.28
C TYR A 33 -4.26 5.79 -2.18
N LEU A 34 -4.96 4.66 -1.96
CA LEU A 34 -6.17 4.30 -2.70
C LEU A 34 -7.47 4.72 -2.00
N GLY A 35 -7.43 4.95 -0.68
CA GLY A 35 -8.58 5.40 0.12
C GLY A 35 -8.62 6.91 0.37
N ARG A 36 -7.51 7.61 0.10
CA ARG A 36 -7.39 9.05 0.36
C ARG A 36 -8.12 9.89 -0.69
N MET A 37 -9.00 10.78 -0.22
CA MET A 37 -9.58 11.84 -1.04
C MET A 37 -8.53 12.92 -1.39
N PRO A 38 -8.59 13.52 -2.59
CA PRO A 38 -7.62 14.53 -3.01
C PRO A 38 -7.56 15.71 -2.02
N PRO A 39 -6.38 16.13 -1.57
CA PRO A 39 -6.27 17.26 -0.65
C PRO A 39 -6.69 18.57 -1.34
N LYS A 40 -7.30 19.49 -0.59
CA LYS A 40 -7.77 20.80 -1.10
C LYS A 40 -6.64 21.83 -1.41
N LYS A 41 -5.40 21.37 -1.61
CA LYS A 41 -4.10 22.10 -1.69
C LYS A 41 -3.36 22.17 -0.35
N ASP A 42 -2.53 21.16 -0.10
CA ASP A 42 -1.53 21.22 0.96
C ASP A 42 -0.19 21.79 0.45
N LYS A 43 0.65 22.24 1.40
CA LYS A 43 2.04 22.64 1.12
C LYS A 43 2.78 21.46 0.47
N MET A 44 3.26 21.66 -0.76
CA MET A 44 3.95 20.62 -1.50
C MET A 44 5.35 20.38 -0.93
N SER A 45 5.54 19.20 -0.33
CA SER A 45 6.85 18.61 -0.04
C SER A 45 7.02 17.40 -0.95
N LEU A 46 8.17 17.29 -1.62
CA LEU A 46 8.51 16.08 -2.37
C LEU A 46 8.84 14.90 -1.45
N ARG A 47 9.27 15.18 -0.22
CA ARG A 47 9.40 14.15 0.82
C ARG A 47 8.01 13.69 1.23
N ASN A 48 7.76 12.38 1.12
CA ASN A 48 6.49 11.73 1.45
C ASN A 48 5.31 12.35 0.71
N TYR A 49 5.52 12.62 -0.59
CA TYR A 49 4.51 13.23 -1.43
C TYR A 49 3.31 12.28 -1.54
N PRO A 50 2.08 12.73 -1.22
CA PRO A 50 0.90 11.90 -1.32
C PRO A 50 0.52 11.73 -2.78
N LEU A 51 0.60 10.49 -3.27
CA LEU A 51 0.08 10.08 -4.55
C LEU A 51 -1.32 9.50 -4.31
N ASP A 52 -2.33 10.37 -4.39
CA ASP A 52 -3.74 9.99 -4.25
C ASP A 52 -4.28 9.29 -5.49
N LEU A 53 -5.43 8.64 -5.33
CA LEU A 53 -6.08 7.86 -6.38
C LEU A 53 -6.41 8.70 -7.62
N ALA A 54 -6.94 9.90 -7.46
CA ALA A 54 -7.30 10.77 -8.59
C ALA A 54 -6.06 11.13 -9.42
N MET A 55 -4.93 11.38 -8.76
CA MET A 55 -3.66 11.62 -9.43
C MET A 55 -3.13 10.38 -10.16
N MET A 56 -3.31 9.18 -9.60
CA MET A 56 -2.91 7.94 -10.27
C MET A 56 -3.74 7.69 -11.53
N GLU A 57 -5.05 7.94 -11.46
CA GLU A 57 -5.94 7.81 -12.62
C GLU A 57 -5.65 8.85 -13.70
N SER A 58 -5.36 10.09 -13.32
CA SER A 58 -4.99 11.15 -14.27
C SER A 58 -3.61 10.94 -14.90
N LEU A 59 -2.78 10.07 -14.33
CA LEU A 59 -1.51 9.62 -14.87
C LEU A 59 -1.62 8.27 -15.62
N ASP A 60 -2.82 7.72 -15.75
CA ASP A 60 -3.10 6.44 -16.41
C ASP A 60 -2.29 5.27 -15.82
N LEU A 61 -2.13 5.28 -14.48
CA LEU A 61 -1.51 4.15 -13.77
C LEU A 61 -2.50 2.99 -13.65
N ASP A 62 -1.98 1.77 -13.65
CA ASP A 62 -2.78 0.56 -13.41
C ASP A 62 -3.16 0.44 -11.92
N VAL A 63 -4.19 1.19 -11.53
CA VAL A 63 -4.69 1.23 -10.15
C VAL A 63 -5.30 -0.10 -9.70
N GLN A 64 -5.77 -0.94 -10.62
CA GLN A 64 -6.28 -2.28 -10.29
C GLN A 64 -5.13 -3.20 -9.89
N TYR A 65 -4.04 -3.21 -10.67
CA TYR A 65 -2.84 -3.95 -10.32
C TYR A 65 -2.20 -3.47 -9.02
N ILE A 66 -2.20 -2.16 -8.77
CA ILE A 66 -1.72 -1.58 -7.51
C ILE A 66 -2.60 -2.07 -6.34
N ALA A 67 -3.92 -2.06 -6.48
CA ALA A 67 -4.85 -2.55 -5.45
C ALA A 67 -4.62 -4.04 -5.14
N ASP A 68 -4.55 -4.90 -6.16
CA ASP A 68 -4.20 -6.33 -6.01
C ASP A 68 -2.85 -6.52 -5.31
N SER A 69 -1.83 -5.76 -5.72
CA SER A 69 -0.50 -5.82 -5.11
C SER A 69 -0.51 -5.41 -3.64
N MET A 70 -1.29 -4.38 -3.27
CA MET A 70 -1.46 -3.95 -1.88
C MET A 70 -2.18 -5.02 -1.05
N GLY A 71 -3.24 -5.61 -1.57
CA GLY A 71 -3.94 -6.71 -0.91
C GLY A 71 -3.02 -7.90 -0.66
N ALA A 72 -2.25 -8.29 -1.67
CA ALA A 72 -1.25 -9.34 -1.53
C ALA A 72 -0.19 -9.01 -0.47
N ALA A 73 0.26 -7.76 -0.41
CA ALA A 73 1.24 -7.31 0.58
C ALA A 73 0.70 -7.37 2.02
N PHE A 74 -0.54 -6.93 2.25
CA PHE A 74 -1.18 -7.09 3.57
C PHE A 74 -1.29 -8.56 3.97
N ALA A 75 -1.70 -9.45 3.05
CA ALA A 75 -1.75 -10.88 3.34
C ALA A 75 -0.36 -11.47 3.66
N ILE A 76 0.70 -11.00 3.02
CA ILE A 76 2.08 -11.40 3.34
C ILE A 76 2.47 -10.90 4.73
N MET A 77 2.14 -9.68 5.11
CA MET A 77 2.41 -9.16 6.46
C MET A 77 1.67 -9.97 7.53
N HIS A 78 0.37 -10.16 7.34
CA HIS A 78 -0.51 -10.86 8.29
C HIS A 78 -0.15 -12.35 8.41
N TRP A 79 -0.23 -13.09 7.31
CA TRP A 79 -0.13 -14.56 7.35
C TRP A 79 1.30 -15.05 7.15
N GLY A 80 2.14 -14.29 6.44
CA GLY A 80 3.51 -14.68 6.14
C GLY A 80 4.48 -14.29 7.25
N ALA A 81 4.43 -13.02 7.66
CA ALA A 81 5.32 -12.46 8.69
C ALA A 81 4.73 -12.50 10.11
N GLY A 82 3.41 -12.66 10.24
CA GLY A 82 2.76 -12.65 11.56
C GLY A 82 2.85 -11.29 12.24
N ILE A 83 2.69 -10.21 11.46
CA ILE A 83 2.67 -8.83 11.97
C ILE A 83 1.36 -8.15 11.58
N ASN A 84 0.91 -7.17 12.37
CA ASN A 84 -0.35 -6.46 12.11
C ASN A 84 -0.29 -5.44 10.96
N GLY A 85 0.91 -5.07 10.52
CA GLY A 85 1.11 -4.09 9.43
C GLY A 85 0.77 -2.64 9.83
N ASP A 86 0.75 -2.32 11.13
CA ASP A 86 0.48 -0.95 11.59
C ASP A 86 1.56 0.04 11.11
N ASP A 87 1.11 1.20 10.62
CA ASP A 87 1.90 2.32 10.06
C ASP A 87 2.86 1.96 8.90
N VAL A 88 2.64 0.82 8.20
CA VAL A 88 3.46 0.46 7.04
C VAL A 88 3.13 1.33 5.84
N GLU A 89 4.16 1.99 5.28
CA GLU A 89 3.99 2.91 4.17
C GLU A 89 4.15 2.21 2.81
N PHE A 90 3.14 2.37 1.97
CA PHE A 90 3.18 1.93 0.57
C PHE A 90 3.74 3.03 -0.33
N VAL A 91 4.81 2.74 -1.08
CA VAL A 91 5.44 3.72 -1.96
C VAL A 91 5.77 3.17 -3.35
N LEU A 92 5.63 4.02 -4.38
CA LEU A 92 6.18 3.71 -5.70
C LEU A 92 7.67 4.04 -5.79
N GLY A 93 8.44 3.07 -6.25
CA GLY A 93 9.87 3.18 -6.48
C GLY A 93 10.28 2.63 -7.85
N THR A 94 11.58 2.65 -8.14
CA THR A 94 12.13 1.98 -9.33
C THR A 94 13.27 1.07 -8.94
N ARG A 95 13.27 -0.14 -9.50
CA ARG A 95 14.36 -1.12 -9.36
C ARG A 95 14.97 -1.43 -10.72
N LEU A 96 16.22 -1.92 -10.72
CA LEU A 96 16.87 -2.41 -11.94
C LEU A 96 16.27 -3.77 -12.31
N GLN A 97 15.98 -3.96 -13.60
CA GLN A 97 15.44 -5.23 -14.10
C GLN A 97 16.53 -6.33 -14.18
N SER A 98 17.79 -5.93 -14.30
CA SER A 98 18.97 -6.81 -14.31
C SER A 98 20.09 -6.24 -13.44
N GLN A 99 20.81 -7.12 -12.73
CA GLN A 99 22.01 -6.74 -11.97
C GLN A 99 23.29 -6.67 -12.83
N THR A 100 23.20 -6.94 -14.13
CA THR A 100 24.35 -6.82 -15.04
C THR A 100 24.63 -5.34 -15.34
N ALA A 101 25.89 -4.94 -15.15
CA ALA A 101 26.35 -3.54 -15.20
C ALA A 101 26.13 -2.83 -16.55
N ASP A 102 25.83 -3.58 -17.62
CA ASP A 102 25.68 -3.05 -18.97
C ASP A 102 24.25 -2.59 -19.31
N LEU A 103 23.26 -2.91 -18.46
CA LEU A 103 21.83 -2.60 -18.70
C LEU A 103 21.19 -1.72 -17.61
N VAL A 104 21.96 -0.77 -17.05
CA VAL A 104 21.51 0.20 -16.02
C VAL A 104 20.28 1.04 -16.46
N ARG A 105 19.87 0.96 -17.72
CA ARG A 105 18.76 1.71 -18.31
C ARG A 105 17.39 1.05 -18.19
N GLU A 106 17.32 -0.25 -17.92
CA GLU A 106 16.04 -0.95 -17.76
C GLU A 106 15.61 -0.91 -16.30
N ARG A 107 14.68 0.01 -16.01
CA ARG A 107 14.08 0.19 -14.69
C ARG A 107 12.62 -0.20 -14.74
N GLU A 108 12.22 -1.00 -13.77
CA GLU A 108 10.83 -1.34 -13.51
C GLU A 108 10.31 -0.48 -12.36
N VAL A 109 9.08 -0.01 -12.48
CA VAL A 109 8.36 0.61 -11.36
C VAL A 109 7.85 -0.50 -10.45
N GLY A 110 8.12 -0.40 -9.15
CA GLY A 110 7.65 -1.36 -8.16
C GLY A 110 6.92 -0.67 -7.04
N LEU A 111 6.01 -1.40 -6.41
CA LEU A 111 5.43 -1.07 -5.11
C LEU A 111 6.38 -1.58 -4.01
N PHE A 112 6.76 -0.70 -3.10
CA PHE A 112 7.65 -1.01 -1.98
C PHE A 112 6.94 -0.68 -0.67
N LEU A 113 7.25 -1.45 0.37
CA LEU A 113 6.79 -1.23 1.73
C LEU A 113 7.93 -0.65 2.55
N LEU A 114 7.65 0.37 3.35
CA LEU A 114 8.60 1.03 4.23
C LEU A 114 8.03 1.17 5.64
N ASP A 115 8.91 1.52 6.57
CA ASP A 115 8.56 1.91 7.95
C ASP A 115 7.77 0.88 8.76
N PHE A 116 8.36 -0.31 8.96
CA PHE A 116 7.79 -1.37 9.80
C PHE A 116 7.95 -1.10 11.32
N GLY A 117 8.27 0.14 11.72
CA GLY A 117 8.69 0.47 13.08
C GLY A 117 7.57 0.34 14.13
N GLN A 118 6.31 0.41 13.71
CA GLN A 118 5.13 0.33 14.57
C GLN A 118 4.39 -1.00 14.48
N CYS A 119 4.88 -1.92 13.66
CA CYS A 119 4.24 -3.23 13.54
C CYS A 119 4.39 -4.03 14.82
N ASP A 120 3.27 -4.57 15.32
CA ASP A 120 3.27 -5.55 16.39
C ASP A 120 3.25 -6.98 15.82
N ALA A 121 3.95 -7.88 16.52
CA ALA A 121 3.84 -9.30 16.25
C ALA A 121 2.46 -9.81 16.68
N VAL A 122 1.86 -10.67 15.85
CA VAL A 122 0.59 -11.34 16.11
C VAL A 122 0.86 -12.84 16.22
N ASP A 123 0.53 -13.42 17.38
CA ASP A 123 0.69 -14.85 17.59
C ASP A 123 -0.39 -15.61 16.82
N LEU A 124 0.00 -16.25 15.72
CA LEU A 124 -0.92 -17.04 14.89
C LEU A 124 -1.31 -18.38 15.52
N THR A 125 -0.90 -18.68 16.75
CA THR A 125 -1.40 -19.80 17.54
C THR A 125 -2.58 -19.42 18.45
N ASP A 126 -2.87 -18.12 18.58
CA ASP A 126 -4.05 -17.62 19.29
C ASP A 126 -5.36 -17.95 18.55
N GLU A 127 -6.46 -17.78 19.27
CA GLU A 127 -7.81 -17.94 18.73
C GLU A 127 -8.05 -17.02 17.51
N PRO A 128 -8.72 -17.52 16.44
CA PRO A 128 -8.92 -16.76 15.20
C PRO A 128 -9.50 -15.36 15.39
N SER A 129 -10.45 -15.19 16.31
CA SER A 129 -11.06 -13.89 16.58
C SER A 129 -10.05 -12.85 17.11
N THR A 130 -9.09 -13.25 17.93
CA THR A 130 -8.01 -12.37 18.44
C THR A 130 -7.09 -11.94 17.31
N VAL A 131 -6.66 -12.90 16.48
CA VAL A 131 -5.79 -12.65 15.32
C VAL A 131 -6.49 -11.73 14.32
N TYR A 132 -7.74 -12.02 14.00
CA TYR A 132 -8.54 -11.21 13.08
C TYR A 132 -8.73 -9.79 13.60
N GLN A 133 -9.01 -9.63 14.89
CA GLN A 133 -9.14 -8.32 15.51
C GLN A 133 -7.86 -7.49 15.43
N ALA A 134 -6.70 -8.11 15.65
CA ALA A 134 -5.41 -7.43 15.52
C ALA A 134 -5.17 -6.91 14.09
N PHE A 135 -5.43 -7.75 13.08
CA PHE A 135 -5.25 -7.40 11.68
C PHE A 135 -6.25 -6.34 11.19
N LYS A 136 -7.55 -6.55 11.37
CA LYS A 136 -8.58 -5.58 10.90
C LYS A 136 -8.50 -4.25 11.65
N GLY A 137 -8.13 -4.29 12.94
CA GLY A 137 -7.89 -3.09 13.73
C GLY A 137 -6.73 -2.25 13.16
N ALA A 138 -5.58 -2.86 12.87
CA ALA A 138 -4.44 -2.17 12.28
C ALA A 138 -4.72 -1.65 10.86
N MET A 139 -5.48 -2.38 10.04
CA MET A 139 -5.90 -1.93 8.71
C MET A 139 -6.75 -0.64 8.75
N MET A 140 -7.51 -0.42 9.83
CA MET A 140 -8.39 0.74 9.98
C MET A 140 -7.83 1.86 10.86
N THR A 141 -6.64 1.67 11.45
CA THR A 141 -6.04 2.64 12.37
C THR A 141 -5.17 3.65 11.62
N GLY A 142 -5.20 4.91 12.06
CA GLY A 142 -4.27 5.94 11.56
C GLY A 142 -4.32 6.16 10.06
N ASP A 143 -3.15 6.20 9.42
CA ASP A 143 -3.00 6.40 7.97
C ASP A 143 -3.27 5.11 7.17
N ASN A 144 -3.33 3.92 7.81
CA ASN A 144 -3.51 2.65 7.08
C ASN A 144 -4.79 2.59 6.27
N GLN A 145 -5.88 3.12 6.83
CA GLN A 145 -7.16 3.25 6.14
C GLN A 145 -7.08 4.08 4.84
N LEU A 146 -6.08 4.96 4.72
CA LEU A 146 -5.89 5.79 3.54
C LEU A 146 -5.19 5.03 2.41
N PHE A 147 -4.44 3.97 2.73
CA PHE A 147 -3.79 3.13 1.72
C PHE A 147 -4.79 2.18 1.06
N ILE A 148 -5.76 1.68 1.82
CA ILE A 148 -6.74 0.68 1.36
C ILE A 148 -7.85 1.35 0.56
N PRO A 149 -8.34 0.77 -0.55
CA PRO A 149 -9.45 1.32 -1.31
C PRO A 149 -10.71 1.53 -0.48
N ASN A 150 -11.44 2.60 -0.75
CA ASN A 150 -12.74 2.84 -0.11
C ASN A 150 -13.79 1.84 -0.64
N LEU A 151 -14.36 1.04 0.27
CA LEU A 151 -15.30 -0.04 -0.06
C LEU A 151 -16.56 0.43 -0.82
N VAL A 152 -17.08 1.61 -0.46
CA VAL A 152 -18.34 2.14 -1.01
C VAL A 152 -18.09 2.96 -2.28
N GLN A 153 -17.07 3.81 -2.25
CA GLN A 153 -16.78 4.72 -3.35
C GLN A 153 -16.07 4.03 -4.52
N ARG A 154 -15.25 3.00 -4.23
CA ARG A 154 -14.44 2.27 -5.21
C ARG A 154 -14.55 0.76 -5.02
N PRO A 155 -15.74 0.17 -5.25
CA PRO A 155 -15.94 -1.27 -5.13
C PRO A 155 -15.11 -2.07 -6.16
N ASP A 156 -14.77 -1.46 -7.30
CA ASP A 156 -13.90 -2.04 -8.32
C ASP A 156 -12.48 -2.28 -7.77
N LEU A 157 -11.87 -1.25 -7.15
CA LEU A 157 -10.53 -1.38 -6.54
C LEU A 157 -10.55 -2.25 -5.30
N SER A 158 -11.63 -2.17 -4.51
CA SER A 158 -11.82 -3.02 -3.33
C SER A 158 -11.87 -4.50 -3.73
N SER A 159 -12.51 -4.82 -4.86
CA SER A 159 -12.52 -6.18 -5.41
C SER A 159 -11.10 -6.65 -5.77
N SER A 160 -10.32 -5.83 -6.49
CA SER A 160 -8.93 -6.16 -6.84
C SER A 160 -8.04 -6.33 -5.59
N PHE A 161 -8.19 -5.46 -4.59
CA PHE A 161 -7.50 -5.61 -3.31
C PHE A 161 -7.83 -6.96 -2.65
N LYS A 162 -9.10 -7.34 -2.60
CA LYS A 162 -9.53 -8.63 -2.03
C LYS A 162 -8.97 -9.80 -2.82
N GLU A 163 -9.00 -9.75 -4.15
CA GLU A 163 -8.43 -10.79 -5.00
C GLU A 163 -6.96 -11.03 -4.68
N GLY A 164 -6.17 -9.97 -4.56
CA GLY A 164 -4.76 -10.05 -4.17
C GLY A 164 -4.55 -10.62 -2.78
N TYR A 165 -5.35 -10.16 -1.80
CA TYR A 165 -5.27 -10.63 -0.41
C TYR A 165 -5.66 -12.11 -0.29
N VAL A 166 -6.78 -12.53 -0.89
CA VAL A 166 -7.25 -13.93 -0.90
C VAL A 166 -6.23 -14.84 -1.56
N ARG A 167 -5.74 -14.45 -2.75
CA ARG A 167 -4.76 -15.23 -3.50
C ARG A 167 -3.46 -15.43 -2.73
N ALA A 168 -2.90 -14.37 -2.16
CA ALA A 168 -1.65 -14.46 -1.40
C ALA A 168 -1.87 -15.18 -0.05
N GLY A 169 -2.88 -14.78 0.71
CA GLY A 169 -3.20 -15.33 2.03
C GLY A 169 -3.54 -16.82 1.99
N GLY A 170 -4.40 -17.23 1.05
CA GLY A 170 -4.76 -18.63 0.87
C GLY A 170 -3.56 -19.51 0.51
N ASN A 171 -2.63 -19.00 -0.30
CA ASN A 171 -1.39 -19.71 -0.61
C ASN A 171 -0.47 -19.83 0.61
N ILE A 172 -0.31 -18.75 1.39
CA ILE A 172 0.54 -18.74 2.58
C ILE A 172 -0.02 -19.69 3.65
N LEU A 173 -1.32 -19.62 3.95
CA LEU A 173 -1.93 -20.48 4.96
C LEU A 173 -1.80 -21.96 4.60
N LYS A 174 -2.02 -22.33 3.32
CA LYS A 174 -1.80 -23.71 2.85
C LYS A 174 -0.35 -24.16 3.02
N GLN A 175 0.61 -23.31 2.65
CA GLN A 175 2.03 -23.62 2.80
C GLN A 175 2.45 -23.78 4.27
N ARG A 176 1.79 -23.05 5.18
CA ARG A 176 2.03 -23.13 6.63
C ARG A 176 1.17 -24.17 7.34
N HIS A 177 0.28 -24.88 6.63
CA HIS A 177 -0.70 -25.82 7.18
C HIS A 177 -1.66 -25.19 8.21
N MET A 178 -2.05 -23.94 7.96
CA MET A 178 -2.93 -23.15 8.83
C MET A 178 -4.31 -22.91 8.19
N ASP A 179 -4.55 -23.43 7.00
CA ASP A 179 -5.80 -23.32 6.22
C ASP A 179 -6.99 -24.09 6.81
N GLN A 180 -6.76 -24.87 7.88
CA GLN A 180 -7.83 -25.51 8.67
C GLN A 180 -8.20 -24.69 9.91
N VAL A 181 -7.40 -23.67 10.26
CA VAL A 181 -7.59 -22.82 11.45
C VAL A 181 -8.09 -21.44 11.05
N PHE A 182 -7.50 -20.86 10.01
CA PHE A 182 -7.84 -19.54 9.52
C PHE A 182 -8.44 -19.61 8.12
N ASP A 183 -9.43 -18.77 7.87
CA ASP A 183 -10.11 -18.60 6.59
C ASP A 183 -9.96 -17.14 6.12
N VAL A 184 -9.22 -16.96 5.03
CA VAL A 184 -8.88 -15.64 4.48
C VAL A 184 -10.12 -14.90 3.99
N GLU A 185 -11.11 -15.61 3.43
CA GLU A 185 -12.35 -15.00 2.96
C GLU A 185 -13.24 -14.59 4.13
N ALA A 186 -13.32 -15.43 5.16
CA ALA A 186 -14.04 -15.10 6.40
C ALA A 186 -13.42 -13.88 7.10
N PHE A 187 -12.08 -13.79 7.18
CA PHE A 187 -11.40 -12.61 7.70
C PHE A 187 -11.77 -11.35 6.91
N LEU A 188 -11.75 -11.40 5.58
CA LEU A 188 -12.06 -10.23 4.76
C LEU A 188 -13.52 -9.80 4.92
N ALA A 189 -14.46 -10.74 5.06
CA ALA A 189 -15.85 -10.41 5.34
C ALA A 189 -16.00 -9.66 6.67
N GLU A 190 -15.32 -10.14 7.73
CA GLU A 190 -15.29 -9.44 9.03
C GLU A 190 -14.61 -8.07 8.95
N TYR A 191 -13.55 -7.94 8.16
CA TYR A 191 -12.89 -6.66 7.91
C TYR A 191 -13.84 -5.68 7.21
N GLU A 192 -14.58 -6.12 6.19
CA GLU A 192 -15.52 -5.26 5.47
C GLU A 192 -16.66 -4.79 6.36
N GLU A 193 -17.23 -5.67 7.18
CA GLU A 193 -18.24 -5.30 8.18
C GLU A 193 -17.68 -4.28 9.18
N TYR A 194 -16.48 -4.53 9.70
CA TYR A 194 -15.81 -3.61 10.63
C TYR A 194 -15.50 -2.26 9.98
N ALA A 195 -15.05 -2.24 8.74
CA ALA A 195 -14.68 -1.02 8.03
C ALA A 195 -15.91 -0.15 7.72
N GLN A 196 -17.09 -0.73 7.49
CA GLN A 196 -18.33 0.02 7.24
C GLN A 196 -18.71 0.95 8.40
N ASP A 197 -18.33 0.62 9.64
CA ASP A 197 -18.57 1.50 10.80
C ASP A 197 -17.77 2.82 10.75
N PHE A 198 -16.80 2.94 9.83
CA PHE A 198 -15.90 4.09 9.69
C PHE A 198 -16.03 4.84 8.35
N LEU A 199 -16.92 4.39 7.45
CA LEU A 199 -17.07 4.92 6.08
C LEU A 199 -18.20 5.96 5.92
#